data_AF-A7MWG7-F1
#
_entry.id   AF-A7MWG7-F1
#
_cell.length_a   1.000
_cell.length_b   1.000
_cell.length_c   1.000
_cell.angle_alpha   90.00
_cell.angle_beta   90.00
_cell.angle_gamma   90.00
#
_symmetry.space_group_name_H-M   'P 1'
#
loop_
_entity.id
_entity.type
_entity.pdbx_description
1 polymer ?
#
loop_
_entity_poly.entity_id
_entity_poly.type
_entity_poly.pdbx_seq_one_letter_code
_entity_poly.pdbx_strand_id
1 'polypeptide(L)'
;MKYHEMTKNYIFREFECGLTVEQAAELCLKTVRTVKDWDKGKTIPPECKRLMRMTKGRELSSSEQWEHFKMHHDRLELPTGQLVTAQQVLTGIALLEIGALTDLEAAGQVLKYARALKEMM
;
A
#
# COMPACT_ATOMS: atom_id res chain seq x y z
N MET A 1 6.66 -34.78 1.58
CA MET A 1 7.31 -33.47 1.35
C MET A 1 8.16 -33.14 2.57
N LYS A 2 9.47 -32.89 2.40
CA LYS A 2 10.39 -32.69 3.53
C LYS A 2 10.19 -31.28 4.10
N TYR A 3 9.58 -31.19 5.27
CA TYR A 3 9.35 -29.97 6.07
C TYR A 3 10.64 -29.37 6.68
N HIS A 4 11.81 -29.68 6.12
CA HIS A 4 13.09 -29.26 6.67
C HIS A 4 13.59 -28.05 5.88
N GLU A 5 13.72 -26.92 6.57
CA GLU A 5 14.29 -25.64 6.12
C GLU A 5 13.33 -24.60 5.50
N MET A 6 12.12 -24.43 6.05
CA MET A 6 11.40 -23.15 5.87
C MET A 6 12.10 -22.06 6.68
N THR A 7 13.24 -21.56 6.20
CA THR A 7 13.92 -20.43 6.84
C THR A 7 13.09 -19.17 6.67
N LYS A 8 13.28 -18.19 7.58
CA LYS A 8 12.62 -16.88 7.49
C LYS A 8 12.82 -16.21 6.13
N ASN A 9 13.95 -16.46 5.47
CA ASN A 9 14.27 -15.90 4.16
C ASN A 9 13.51 -16.59 3.02
N TYR A 10 13.36 -17.92 3.08
CA TYR A 10 12.50 -18.64 2.14
C TYR A 10 11.05 -18.17 2.24
N ILE A 11 10.55 -18.00 3.49
CA ILE A 11 9.21 -17.45 3.73
C ILE A 11 9.10 -16.03 3.17
N PHE A 12 10.11 -15.19 3.44
CA PHE A 12 10.15 -13.83 2.94
C PHE A 12 10.16 -13.73 1.41
N ARG A 13 10.88 -14.60 0.69
CA ARG A 13 10.96 -14.55 -0.77
C ARG A 13 9.69 -15.10 -1.41
N GLU A 14 9.28 -16.30 -0.99
CA GLU A 14 8.23 -17.08 -1.65
C GLU A 14 6.83 -16.67 -1.19
N PHE A 15 6.61 -16.52 0.12
CA PHE A 15 5.28 -16.23 0.67
C PHE A 15 5.04 -14.75 0.88
N GLU A 16 6.04 -14.01 1.36
CA GLU A 16 5.90 -12.55 1.48
C GLU A 16 6.09 -11.90 0.10
N CYS A 17 7.24 -12.05 -0.55
CA CYS A 17 7.46 -11.35 -1.82
C CYS A 17 6.84 -12.07 -3.02
N GLY A 18 6.50 -13.36 -2.97
CA GLY A 18 5.95 -14.07 -4.14
C GLY A 18 6.89 -14.02 -5.35
N LEU A 19 8.21 -14.08 -5.13
CA LEU A 19 9.24 -14.06 -6.16
C LEU A 19 9.84 -15.46 -6.29
N THR A 20 10.05 -15.94 -7.52
CA THR A 20 10.85 -17.16 -7.73
C THR A 20 12.34 -16.88 -7.45
N VAL A 21 13.15 -17.95 -7.36
CA VAL A 21 14.60 -17.83 -7.11
C VAL A 21 15.26 -17.06 -8.26
N GLU A 22 14.81 -17.30 -9.48
CA GLU A 22 15.30 -16.67 -10.71
C GLU A 22 14.92 -15.19 -10.76
N GLN A 23 13.66 -14.86 -10.44
CA GLN A 23 13.20 -13.48 -10.38
C GLN A 23 13.94 -12.68 -9.31
N ALA A 24 14.14 -13.25 -8.13
CA ALA A 24 14.92 -12.62 -7.06
C ALA A 24 16.39 -12.43 -7.44
N ALA A 25 16.98 -13.38 -8.20
CA ALA A 25 18.36 -13.30 -8.66
C ALA A 25 18.55 -12.16 -9.68
N GLU A 26 17.65 -12.07 -10.66
CA GLU A 26 17.63 -11.00 -11.65
C GLU A 26 17.43 -9.63 -10.98
N LEU A 27 16.46 -9.54 -10.07
CA LEU A 27 16.13 -8.30 -9.36
C LEU A 27 17.30 -7.75 -8.54
N CYS A 28 17.98 -8.64 -7.82
CA CYS A 28 19.07 -8.25 -6.92
C CYS A 28 20.43 -8.21 -7.62
N LEU A 29 20.49 -8.46 -8.94
CA LEU A 29 21.71 -8.59 -9.72
C LEU A 29 22.69 -9.59 -9.07
N LYS A 30 22.17 -10.74 -8.61
CA LYS A 30 22.93 -11.83 -7.99
C LYS A 30 22.74 -13.15 -8.72
N THR A 31 23.56 -14.14 -8.41
CA THR A 31 23.41 -15.48 -8.98
C THR A 31 22.30 -16.25 -8.29
N VAL A 32 21.66 -17.16 -9.02
CA VAL A 32 20.67 -18.12 -8.49
C VAL A 32 21.22 -18.90 -7.29
N ARG A 33 22.52 -19.21 -7.28
CA ARG A 33 23.20 -19.88 -6.14
C ARG A 33 23.17 -19.02 -4.88
N THR A 34 23.44 -17.72 -5.01
CA THR A 34 23.40 -16.76 -3.90
C THR A 34 21.99 -16.67 -3.30
N VAL A 35 20.95 -16.66 -4.13
CA VAL A 35 19.55 -16.63 -3.66
C VAL A 35 19.17 -17.94 -2.97
N LYS A 36 19.56 -19.10 -3.52
CA LYS A 36 19.36 -20.41 -2.85
C LYS A 36 20.07 -20.49 -1.50
N ASP A 37 21.23 -19.85 -1.36
CA ASP A 37 21.92 -19.77 -0.08
C ASP A 37 21.21 -18.84 0.92
N TRP A 38 20.57 -17.78 0.45
CA TRP A 38 19.71 -16.95 1.30
C TRP A 38 18.52 -17.73 1.82
N ASP A 39 17.87 -18.52 0.96
CA ASP A 39 16.76 -19.41 1.34
C ASP A 39 17.18 -20.50 2.33
N LYS A 40 18.47 -20.87 2.38
CA LYS A 40 19.05 -21.75 3.40
C LYS A 40 19.38 -21.05 4.72
N GLY A 41 19.13 -19.74 4.81
CA GLY A 41 19.30 -18.96 6.03
C GLY A 41 20.48 -17.99 6.02
N LYS A 42 21.24 -17.85 4.93
CA LYS A 42 22.25 -16.78 4.83
C LYS A 42 21.58 -15.41 4.79
N THR A 43 22.21 -14.40 5.38
CA THR A 43 21.69 -13.04 5.46
C THR A 43 21.47 -12.46 4.05
N ILE A 44 20.23 -12.03 3.77
CA ILE A 44 19.92 -11.24 2.56
C ILE A 44 20.38 -9.79 2.83
N PRO A 45 21.17 -9.17 1.93
CA PRO A 45 21.54 -7.76 2.03
C PRO A 45 20.29 -6.85 2.15
N PRO A 46 20.34 -5.80 2.98
CA PRO A 46 19.19 -4.91 3.20
C PRO A 46 18.69 -4.26 1.91
N GLU A 47 19.58 -3.94 0.96
CA GLU A 47 19.25 -3.39 -0.35
C GLU A 47 18.43 -4.38 -1.17
N CYS A 48 18.82 -5.66 -1.15
CA CYS A 48 18.13 -6.74 -1.84
C CYS A 48 16.73 -6.98 -1.23
N LYS A 49 16.61 -6.98 0.10
CA LYS A 49 15.30 -7.08 0.78
C LYS A 49 14.38 -5.93 0.39
N ARG A 50 14.91 -4.72 0.29
CA ARG A 50 14.13 -3.53 -0.10
C ARG A 50 13.64 -3.64 -1.54
N LEU A 51 14.53 -3.98 -2.48
CA LEU A 51 14.17 -4.19 -3.88
C LEU A 51 13.05 -5.23 -4.03
N MET A 52 13.14 -6.36 -3.31
CA MET A 52 12.11 -7.40 -3.35
C MET A 52 10.74 -6.90 -2.89
N ARG A 53 10.68 -6.02 -1.87
CA ARG A 53 9.43 -5.39 -1.41
C ARG A 53 8.89 -4.36 -2.42
N MET A 54 9.76 -3.50 -2.94
CA MET A 54 9.39 -2.44 -3.89
C MET A 54 8.78 -3.03 -5.17
N THR A 55 9.36 -4.10 -5.70
CA THR A 55 8.91 -4.73 -6.97
C THR A 55 7.49 -5.27 -6.88
N LYS A 56 7.05 -5.63 -5.67
CA LYS A 56 5.71 -6.17 -5.43
C LYS A 56 4.74 -5.09 -4.96
N GLY A 57 5.14 -3.82 -5.08
CA GLY A 57 4.33 -2.66 -4.70
C GLY A 57 4.12 -2.51 -3.20
N ARG A 58 4.79 -3.31 -2.35
CA ARG A 58 4.56 -3.32 -0.90
C ARG A 58 5.02 -2.03 -0.21
N GLU A 59 5.93 -1.27 -0.83
CA GLU A 59 6.35 0.07 -0.40
C GLU A 59 5.78 1.11 -1.36
N LEU A 60 5.05 2.10 -0.85
CA LEU A 60 4.38 3.13 -1.66
C LEU A 60 5.30 4.28 -2.06
N SER A 61 6.14 4.74 -1.13
CA SER A 61 7.05 5.85 -1.34
C SER A 61 8.20 5.80 -0.32
N SER A 62 9.31 6.46 -0.63
CA SER A 62 10.44 6.64 0.29
C SER A 62 10.28 7.85 1.22
N SER A 63 9.19 8.61 1.12
CA SER A 63 8.90 9.73 2.01
C SER A 63 8.42 9.25 3.38
N GLU A 64 8.82 9.94 4.45
CA GLU A 64 8.40 9.68 5.83
C GLU A 64 6.87 9.69 6.00
N GLN A 65 6.14 10.44 5.17
CA GLN A 65 4.67 10.50 5.22
C GLN A 65 4.00 9.16 4.88
N TRP A 66 4.71 8.29 4.15
CA TRP A 66 4.24 6.96 3.75
C TRP A 66 4.89 5.86 4.61
N GLU A 67 5.60 6.22 5.68
CA GLU A 67 6.16 5.25 6.61
C GLU A 67 5.04 4.41 7.23
N HIS A 68 5.28 3.10 7.33
CA HIS A 68 4.32 2.09 7.79
C HIS A 68 3.08 1.86 6.90
N PHE A 69 2.90 2.61 5.81
CA PHE A 69 1.89 2.26 4.81
C PHE A 69 2.42 1.13 3.92
N LYS A 70 1.58 0.13 3.67
CA LYS A 70 1.95 -1.02 2.82
C LYS A 70 0.83 -1.36 1.86
N MET A 71 1.16 -1.77 0.63
CA MET A 71 0.16 -2.37 -0.25
C MET A 71 0.08 -3.87 -0.01
N HIS A 72 -1.14 -4.34 0.23
CA HIS A 72 -1.53 -5.73 0.27
C HIS A 72 -2.43 -6.03 -0.93
N HIS A 73 -1.81 -6.38 -2.07
CA HIS A 73 -2.51 -6.69 -3.32
C HIS A 73 -3.51 -5.59 -3.74
N ASP A 74 -4.79 -5.77 -3.42
CA ASP A 74 -5.91 -4.89 -3.76
C ASP A 74 -6.25 -3.86 -2.65
N ARG A 75 -5.52 -3.88 -1.52
CA ARG A 75 -5.79 -3.04 -0.34
C ARG A 75 -4.56 -2.29 0.12
N LEU A 76 -4.80 -1.10 0.67
CA LEU A 76 -3.82 -0.27 1.34
C LEU A 76 -3.87 -0.54 2.86
N GLU A 77 -2.79 -1.02 3.44
CA GLU A 77 -2.61 -1.12 4.90
C GLU A 77 -2.16 0.23 5.44
N LEU A 78 -2.93 0.77 6.38
CA LEU A 78 -2.62 1.98 7.14
C LEU A 78 -1.61 1.68 8.26
N PRO A 79 -0.94 2.70 8.84
CA PRO A 79 -0.09 2.53 10.01
C PRO A 79 -0.79 1.90 11.23
N THR A 80 -2.12 1.96 11.27
CA THR A 80 -2.96 1.31 12.29
C THR A 80 -3.12 -0.21 12.08
N GLY A 81 -2.62 -0.75 10.96
CA GLY A 81 -2.84 -2.13 10.52
C GLY A 81 -4.20 -2.35 9.83
N GLN A 82 -4.99 -1.29 9.64
CA GLN A 82 -6.27 -1.40 8.95
C GLN A 82 -6.07 -1.47 7.43
N LEU A 83 -6.80 -2.38 6.78
CA LEU A 83 -6.80 -2.54 5.33
C LEU A 83 -7.96 -1.74 4.70
N VAL A 84 -7.62 -0.90 3.74
CA VAL A 84 -8.53 0.05 3.09
C VAL A 84 -8.58 -0.22 1.60
N THR A 85 -9.78 -0.24 1.02
CA THR A 85 -9.96 -0.40 -0.43
C THR A 85 -9.76 0.93 -1.14
N ALA A 86 -9.49 0.89 -2.46
CA ALA A 86 -9.40 2.09 -3.28
C ALA A 86 -10.65 2.99 -3.15
N GLN A 87 -11.85 2.40 -3.09
CA GLN A 87 -13.09 3.15 -2.92
C GLN A 87 -13.15 3.86 -1.56
N GLN A 88 -12.71 3.22 -0.48
CA GLN A 88 -12.67 3.87 0.83
C GLN A 88 -11.69 5.05 0.88
N VAL A 89 -10.56 4.95 0.16
CA VAL A 89 -9.63 6.08 -0.01
C VAL A 89 -10.30 7.23 -0.75
N LEU A 90 -10.98 6.94 -1.87
CA LEU A 90 -11.74 7.95 -2.63
C LEU A 90 -12.84 8.60 -1.78
N THR A 91 -13.59 7.80 -1.00
CA THR A 91 -14.60 8.33 -0.08
C THR A 91 -13.97 9.22 0.98
N GLY A 92 -12.80 8.86 1.52
CA GLY A 92 -12.08 9.70 2.49
C GLY A 92 -11.69 11.05 1.90
N ILE A 93 -11.16 11.06 0.67
CA ILE A 93 -10.83 12.31 -0.06
C ILE A 93 -12.11 13.12 -0.29
N ALA A 94 -13.17 12.49 -0.81
CA ALA A 94 -14.44 13.15 -1.05
C ALA A 94 -15.04 13.72 0.23
N LEU A 95 -14.92 13.05 1.38
CA LEU A 95 -15.40 13.57 2.67
C LEU A 95 -14.56 14.71 3.22
N LEU A 96 -13.26 14.75 2.92
CA LEU A 96 -12.40 15.90 3.23
C LEU A 96 -12.70 17.10 2.33
N GLU A 97 -13.17 16.85 1.10
CA GLU A 97 -13.63 17.87 0.16
C GLU A 97 -15.06 18.35 0.46
N ILE A 98 -15.96 17.44 0.87
CA ILE A 98 -17.33 17.74 1.29
C ILE A 98 -17.27 18.54 2.59
N GLY A 99 -17.71 19.79 2.54
CA GLY A 99 -17.57 20.74 3.65
C GLY A 99 -16.45 21.76 3.44
N ALA A 100 -15.83 21.80 2.26
CA ALA A 100 -15.13 23.00 1.81
C ALA A 100 -16.07 24.22 1.90
N LEU A 101 -15.52 25.39 2.22
CA LEU A 101 -16.27 26.66 2.38
C LEU A 101 -17.29 26.90 1.26
N THR A 102 -16.95 26.49 0.04
CA THR A 102 -17.79 26.58 -1.15
C THR A 102 -19.11 25.81 -1.03
N ASP A 103 -19.12 24.65 -0.37
CA ASP A 103 -20.34 23.85 -0.19
C ASP A 103 -21.28 24.48 0.84
N LEU A 104 -20.72 25.06 1.91
CA LEU A 104 -21.49 25.79 2.91
C LEU A 104 -22.06 27.09 2.34
N GLU A 105 -21.28 27.82 1.53
CA GLU A 105 -21.75 29.01 0.82
C GLU A 105 -22.84 28.67 -0.20
N ALA A 106 -22.64 27.62 -1.00
CA ALA A 106 -23.64 27.15 -1.95
C ALA A 106 -24.93 26.70 -1.25
N ALA A 107 -24.84 25.91 -0.18
CA ALA A 107 -25.99 25.50 0.62
C ALA A 107 -26.71 26.71 1.24
N GLY A 108 -25.95 27.69 1.76
CA GLY A 108 -26.49 28.94 2.28
C GLY A 108 -27.25 29.74 1.21
N GLN A 109 -26.69 29.84 -0.01
CA GLN A 109 -27.31 30.55 -1.11
C GLN A 109 -28.59 29.84 -1.61
N VAL A 110 -28.55 28.50 -1.72
CA VAL A 110 -29.72 27.69 -2.08
C VAL A 110 -30.83 27.86 -1.04
N LEU A 111 -30.51 27.81 0.25
CA LEU A 111 -31.48 28.04 1.33
C LEU A 111 -32.06 29.46 1.28
N LYS A 112 -31.23 30.47 1.02
CA LYS A 112 -31.67 31.87 0.86
C LYS A 112 -32.67 32.00 -0.28
N TYR A 113 -32.37 31.44 -1.45
CA TYR A 113 -33.26 31.48 -2.59
C TYR A 113 -34.54 30.68 -2.37
N ALA A 114 -34.45 29.49 -1.75
CA ALA A 114 -35.62 28.68 -1.42
C ALA A 114 -36.57 29.41 -0.45
N ARG A 115 -36.04 30.13 0.55
CA ARG A 115 -36.85 30.95 1.46
C ARG A 115 -37.52 32.12 0.74
N ALA A 116 -36.79 32.83 -0.11
CA ALA A 116 -37.35 33.94 -0.89
C ALA A 116 -38.46 33.46 -1.84
N LEU A 117 -38.25 32.33 -2.54
CA LEU A 117 -39.27 31.73 -3.40
C LEU A 117 -40.51 31.31 -2.61
N LYS A 118 -40.34 30.76 -1.40
CA LYS A 118 -41.46 30.41 -0.52
C LYS A 118 -42.28 31.63 -0.10
N GLU A 119 -41.67 32.80 0.08
CA GLU A 119 -42.42 34.02 0.42
C GLU A 119 -43.13 34.65 -0.79
N MET A 120 -42.73 34.29 -2.00
CA MET A 120 -43.38 34.72 -3.25
C MET A 120 -44.53 33.80 -3.69
N MET A 121 -44.66 32.62 -3.09
CA MET A 121 -45.73 31.65 -3.31
C MET A 121 -46.75 31.70 -2.18
#